data_AF-A0A099Y5S6-F1
#
_entry.id   AF-A0A099Y5S6-F1
#
_cell.length_a   1.000
_cell.length_b   1.000
_cell.length_c   1.000
_cell.angle_alpha   90.00
_cell.angle_beta   90.00
_cell.angle_gamma   90.00
#
_symmetry.space_group_name_H-M   'P 1'
#
loop_
_entity.id
_entity.type
_entity.pdbx_description
1 polymer ?
#
loop_
_entity_poly.entity_id
_entity_poly.type
_entity_poly.pdbx_seq_one_letter_code
_entity_poly.pdbx_strand_id
1 'polypeptide(L)'
;MQLSIKFIIFSIFIFFFNSKSISQNTYQPKVTGYVNFNLGNSTLNHNEHQFITLFGCNTVLSINSKFWKGSKKGFEWNKKNQVLSGIPFGYQKDYITNKPFYISKYYIASPPVFKGGKPATKKPNTIYDIGLVTPDKFILKGEKPAQMVYLDYSLLKPMFIKYIKVKLDASFEDLKVDYIPFKVECNDFPWINTKDMKDAKGASGIGVLNRNPSNTNQLFLPYYYENETKKYLNCEVTILNDILFHREIFFMINGVKHKSINLKEYHKYNQGDEITLHAKYKEELPCGCKKEDNIDFKEE
;
A
#
# COMPACT_ATOMS: atom_id res chain seq x y z
N MET A 1 -40.87 36.08 3.89
CA MET A 1 -40.24 35.15 2.94
C MET A 1 -38.71 35.07 3.03
N GLN A 2 -38.01 36.06 3.62
CA GLN A 2 -36.53 36.04 3.75
C GLN A 2 -35.99 35.27 4.98
N LEU A 3 -36.81 34.98 5.99
CA LEU A 3 -36.36 34.21 7.17
C LEU A 3 -36.21 32.70 6.88
N SER A 4 -37.04 32.16 5.98
CA SER A 4 -37.09 30.72 5.69
C SER A 4 -35.90 30.23 4.84
N ILE A 5 -35.28 31.12 4.05
CA ILE A 5 -34.12 30.79 3.21
C ILE A 5 -32.83 30.65 4.05
N LYS A 6 -32.71 31.42 5.15
CA LYS A 6 -31.53 31.31 6.04
C LYS A 6 -31.48 30.00 6.82
N PHE A 7 -32.62 29.39 7.14
CA PHE A 7 -32.68 28.09 7.83
C PHE A 7 -32.33 26.91 6.92
N ILE A 8 -32.66 26.98 5.63
CA ILE A 8 -32.33 25.92 4.66
C ILE A 8 -30.81 25.89 4.37
N ILE A 9 -30.17 27.07 4.29
CA ILE A 9 -28.72 27.17 4.09
C ILE A 9 -27.94 26.65 5.31
N PHE A 10 -28.43 26.87 6.53
CA PHE A 10 -27.80 26.34 7.74
C PHE A 10 -27.98 24.82 7.89
N SER A 11 -29.10 24.27 7.41
CA SER A 11 -29.36 22.83 7.41
C SER A 11 -28.49 22.06 6.41
N ILE A 12 -28.13 22.69 5.29
CA ILE A 12 -27.21 22.11 4.30
C ILE A 12 -25.77 22.10 4.82
N PHE A 13 -25.34 23.11 5.59
CA PHE A 13 -24.01 23.12 6.20
C PHE A 13 -23.81 22.05 7.28
N ILE A 14 -24.87 21.61 7.97
CA ILE A 14 -24.78 20.56 9.00
C ILE A 14 -24.70 19.15 8.39
N PHE A 15 -25.22 18.94 7.17
CA PHE A 15 -25.12 17.64 6.49
C PHE A 15 -23.77 17.35 5.82
N PHE A 16 -22.98 18.38 5.50
CA PHE A 16 -21.68 18.18 4.82
C PHE A 16 -20.47 17.97 5.76
N PHE A 17 -20.64 18.05 7.08
CA PHE A 17 -19.53 17.89 8.04
C PHE A 17 -19.42 16.52 8.73
N ASN A 18 -20.20 15.51 8.31
CA ASN A 18 -20.10 14.16 8.88
C ASN A 18 -19.93 13.04 7.86
N SER A 19 -19.24 13.29 6.75
CA SER A 19 -18.54 12.22 6.02
C SER A 19 -17.29 11.84 6.80
N LYS A 20 -17.44 11.40 8.05
CA LYS A 20 -16.34 10.72 8.74
C LYS A 20 -16.04 9.49 7.90
N SER A 21 -14.84 9.45 7.32
CA SER A 21 -14.26 8.22 6.75
C SER A 21 -14.35 7.15 7.83
N ILE A 22 -15.36 6.29 7.71
CA ILE A 22 -15.66 5.24 8.69
C ILE A 22 -14.64 4.08 8.59
N SER A 23 -13.82 4.07 7.55
CA SER A 23 -13.04 2.90 7.19
C SER A 23 -11.56 3.10 7.43
N GLN A 24 -11.16 2.85 8.68
CA GLN A 24 -9.97 2.10 9.08
C GLN A 24 -9.65 2.51 10.51
N ASN A 25 -9.66 1.55 11.43
CA ASN A 25 -9.33 1.73 12.84
C ASN A 25 -10.40 2.42 13.69
N THR A 26 -11.61 1.86 13.78
CA THR A 26 -12.47 2.19 14.93
C THR A 26 -11.95 1.52 16.19
N TYR A 27 -11.34 0.33 16.11
CA TYR A 27 -10.89 -0.49 17.24
C TYR A 27 -9.74 0.11 18.08
N GLN A 28 -9.61 -0.38 19.33
CA GLN A 28 -8.47 -0.16 20.22
C GLN A 28 -7.70 -1.47 20.45
N PRO A 29 -6.44 -1.60 19.98
CA PRO A 29 -5.68 -2.83 20.14
C PRO A 29 -5.33 -3.08 21.61
N LYS A 30 -5.65 -4.28 22.12
CA LYS A 30 -5.25 -4.72 23.46
C LYS A 30 -3.79 -5.18 23.53
N VAL A 31 -3.31 -5.80 22.45
CA VAL A 31 -1.94 -6.29 22.32
C VAL A 31 -1.27 -5.57 21.16
N THR A 32 0.02 -5.28 21.31
CA THR A 32 0.81 -4.63 20.27
C THR A 32 2.17 -5.30 20.09
N GLY A 33 2.66 -5.30 18.86
CA GLY A 33 4.01 -5.71 18.50
C GLY A 33 4.95 -4.57 18.15
N TYR A 34 6.12 -4.96 17.68
CA TYR A 34 7.22 -4.09 17.28
C TYR A 34 7.71 -4.47 15.88
N VAL A 35 8.13 -3.48 15.11
CA VAL A 35 8.86 -3.71 13.87
C VAL A 35 10.14 -2.89 13.91
N ASN A 36 11.27 -3.56 13.68
CA ASN A 36 12.57 -2.96 13.58
C ASN A 36 12.93 -2.82 12.10
N PHE A 37 13.12 -1.57 11.65
CA PHE A 37 13.51 -1.25 10.29
C PHE A 37 15.01 -0.96 10.17
N ASN A 38 15.63 -1.61 9.22
CA ASN A 38 16.99 -1.35 8.74
C ASN A 38 16.89 -0.74 7.35
N LEU A 39 17.14 0.57 7.23
CA LEU A 39 17.10 1.26 5.95
C LEU A 39 18.53 1.44 5.45
N GLY A 40 18.83 0.79 4.33
CA GLY A 40 20.08 0.89 3.60
C GLY A 40 20.20 2.19 2.81
N ASN A 41 20.91 2.12 1.68
CA ASN A 41 21.18 3.28 0.85
C ASN A 41 20.21 3.36 -0.35
N SER A 42 20.26 4.48 -1.06
CA SER A 42 19.60 4.72 -2.35
C SER A 42 20.66 5.17 -3.36
N THR A 43 20.48 4.85 -4.65
CA THR A 43 21.40 5.27 -5.72
C THR A 43 21.16 6.72 -6.14
N LEU A 44 19.93 7.19 -5.99
CA LEU A 44 19.52 8.56 -6.29
C LEU A 44 19.60 9.45 -5.05
N ASN A 45 19.91 10.73 -5.27
CA ASN A 45 19.84 11.73 -4.21
C ASN A 45 18.42 11.85 -3.65
N HIS A 46 18.32 11.86 -2.33
CA HIS A 46 17.06 11.81 -1.59
C HIS A 46 17.03 12.79 -0.42
N ASN A 47 15.84 12.98 0.15
CA ASN A 47 15.67 13.66 1.43
C ASN A 47 16.26 12.83 2.56
N GLU A 48 16.45 13.43 3.73
CA GLU A 48 17.02 12.76 4.92
C GLU A 48 16.22 11.54 5.41
N HIS A 49 14.92 11.45 5.09
CA HIS A 49 14.04 10.40 5.62
C HIS A 49 13.19 9.75 4.53
N GLN A 50 12.85 8.48 4.76
CA GLN A 50 11.96 7.67 3.95
C GLN A 50 10.68 7.31 4.72
N PHE A 51 9.56 7.34 4.01
CA PHE A 51 8.27 6.97 4.58
C PHE A 51 7.97 5.49 4.34
N ILE A 52 7.33 4.85 5.29
CA ILE A 52 6.87 3.46 5.18
C ILE A 52 5.43 3.41 5.68
N THR A 53 4.61 2.60 5.02
CA THR A 53 3.23 2.33 5.45
C THR A 53 3.04 0.83 5.64
N LEU A 54 2.44 0.46 6.77
CA LEU A 54 2.05 -0.92 7.05
C LEU A 54 0.55 -1.12 6.81
N PHE A 55 0.23 -2.21 6.13
CA PHE A 55 -1.14 -2.65 5.88
C PHE A 55 -1.37 -3.99 6.56
N GLY A 56 -2.19 -3.99 7.61
CA GLY A 56 -2.71 -5.20 8.25
C GLY A 56 -4.21 -5.31 8.03
N CYS A 57 -4.85 -6.36 8.53
CA CYS A 57 -6.30 -6.56 8.39
C CYS A 57 -7.10 -5.27 8.72
N ASN A 58 -7.61 -4.59 7.68
CA ASN A 58 -8.28 -3.28 7.74
C ASN A 58 -7.57 -2.20 8.59
N THR A 59 -6.25 -2.29 8.65
CA THR A 59 -5.38 -1.48 9.49
C THR A 59 -4.32 -0.81 8.63
N VAL A 60 -4.23 0.52 8.72
CA VAL A 60 -3.18 1.29 8.05
C VAL A 60 -2.37 2.04 9.09
N LEU A 61 -1.06 1.80 9.11
CA LEU A 61 -0.11 2.55 9.92
C LEU A 61 0.83 3.36 9.02
N SER A 62 0.67 4.67 9.08
CA SER A 62 1.54 5.67 8.45
C SER A 62 1.88 6.75 9.48
N ILE A 63 2.87 7.62 9.19
CA ILE A 63 3.41 8.65 10.10
C ILE A 63 2.36 9.48 10.86
N ASN A 64 1.23 9.77 10.21
CA ASN A 64 0.14 10.57 10.76
C ASN A 64 -1.01 9.74 11.37
N SER A 65 -0.93 8.41 11.31
CA SER A 65 -1.95 7.53 11.90
C SER A 65 -1.88 7.54 13.43
N LYS A 66 -3.03 7.33 14.08
CA LYS A 66 -3.15 7.25 15.55
C LYS A 66 -2.31 6.13 16.18
N PHE A 67 -1.98 5.09 15.40
CA PHE A 67 -1.18 3.95 15.86
C PHE A 67 0.32 4.12 15.58
N TRP A 68 0.73 5.20 14.94
CA TRP A 68 2.14 5.43 14.65
C TRP A 68 2.91 5.94 15.88
N LYS A 69 3.54 5.00 16.58
CA LYS A 69 4.46 5.26 17.70
C LYS A 69 5.91 5.09 17.25
N GLY A 70 6.30 5.92 16.28
CA GLY A 70 7.67 6.04 15.76
C GLY A 70 7.98 7.48 15.37
N SER A 71 9.13 7.70 14.73
CA SER A 71 9.53 9.02 14.25
C SER A 71 8.46 9.65 13.36
N LYS A 72 8.09 10.91 13.64
CA LYS A 72 7.16 11.68 12.80
C LYS A 72 7.79 12.20 11.51
N LYS A 73 9.11 12.08 11.37
CA LYS A 73 9.84 12.45 10.15
C LYS A 73 10.05 11.26 9.20
N GLY A 74 9.71 10.04 9.61
CA GLY A 74 10.01 8.81 8.87
C GLY A 74 11.31 8.16 9.34
N PHE A 75 11.82 7.24 8.53
CA PHE A 75 13.03 6.46 8.79
C PHE A 75 14.23 7.12 8.14
N GLU A 76 15.32 7.25 8.88
CA GLU A 76 16.57 7.82 8.39
C GLU A 76 17.30 6.82 7.48
N TRP A 77 17.86 7.31 6.38
CA TRP A 77 18.69 6.51 5.48
C TRP A 77 19.98 6.03 6.16
N ASN A 78 20.52 4.89 5.69
CA ASN A 78 21.76 4.31 6.20
C ASN A 78 21.75 4.04 7.73
N LYS A 79 20.56 3.78 8.29
CA LYS A 79 20.37 3.59 9.73
C LYS A 79 19.65 2.29 10.02
N LYS A 80 20.20 1.56 10.99
CA LYS A 80 19.69 0.28 11.48
C LYS A 80 18.92 0.46 12.78
N ASN A 81 18.15 -0.56 13.16
CA ASN A 81 17.50 -0.64 14.46
C ASN A 81 16.46 0.47 14.73
N GLN A 82 15.78 0.94 13.69
CA GLN A 82 14.77 1.99 13.81
C GLN A 82 13.42 1.37 14.17
N VAL A 83 13.06 1.44 15.46
CA VAL A 83 11.89 0.74 16.01
C VAL A 83 10.60 1.54 15.78
N LEU A 84 9.61 0.87 15.18
CA LEU A 84 8.21 1.28 15.21
C LEU A 84 7.48 0.40 16.22
N SER A 85 6.96 1.03 17.28
CA SER A 85 6.24 0.35 18.35
C SER A 85 4.72 0.48 18.19
N GLY A 86 3.95 -0.27 18.99
CA GLY A 86 2.50 -0.11 19.06
C GLY A 86 1.75 -0.66 17.86
N ILE A 87 2.36 -1.58 17.11
CA ILE A 87 1.74 -2.23 15.96
C ILE A 87 0.57 -3.09 16.45
N PRO A 88 -0.69 -2.86 16.03
CA PRO A 88 -1.82 -3.69 16.46
C PRO A 88 -1.56 -5.19 16.26
N PHE A 89 -1.94 -6.00 17.23
CA PHE A 89 -1.77 -7.44 17.13
C PHE A 89 -2.84 -8.17 17.92
N GLY A 90 -3.18 -9.38 17.48
CA GLY A 90 -4.15 -10.24 18.16
C GLY A 90 -5.60 -9.98 17.75
N TYR A 91 -6.52 -10.51 18.55
CA TYR A 91 -7.96 -10.39 18.35
C TYR A 91 -8.44 -8.95 18.48
N GLN A 92 -9.29 -8.55 17.55
CA GLN A 92 -9.97 -7.26 17.49
C GLN A 92 -11.46 -7.45 17.22
N LYS A 93 -12.22 -6.38 17.46
CA LYS A 93 -13.65 -6.31 17.14
C LYS A 93 -13.92 -5.02 16.40
N ASP A 94 -14.59 -5.11 15.26
CA ASP A 94 -15.03 -3.92 14.56
C ASP A 94 -16.18 -3.28 15.33
N TYR A 95 -16.07 -2.01 15.73
CA TYR A 95 -17.09 -1.39 16.57
C TYR A 95 -18.43 -1.14 15.86
N ILE A 96 -18.45 -1.16 14.52
CA ILE A 96 -19.65 -0.86 13.74
C ILE A 96 -20.47 -2.13 13.50
N THR A 97 -19.81 -3.17 13.02
CA THR A 97 -20.43 -4.46 12.69
C THR A 97 -20.42 -5.44 13.85
N ASN A 98 -19.65 -5.16 14.91
CA ASN A 98 -19.41 -6.04 16.04
C ASN A 98 -18.75 -7.39 15.64
N LYS A 99 -18.26 -7.51 14.40
CA LYS A 99 -17.65 -8.74 13.89
C LYS A 99 -16.20 -8.88 14.38
N PRO A 100 -15.79 -10.07 14.86
CA PRO A 100 -14.43 -10.30 15.30
C PRO A 100 -13.49 -10.47 14.10
N PHE A 101 -12.24 -10.05 14.27
CA PHE A 101 -11.16 -10.30 13.33
C PHE A 101 -9.83 -10.39 14.08
N TYR A 102 -8.80 -10.83 13.39
CA TYR A 102 -7.47 -11.04 13.95
C TYR A 102 -6.42 -10.30 13.13
N ILE A 103 -5.50 -9.62 13.79
CA ILE A 103 -4.40 -8.92 13.12
C ILE A 103 -3.09 -9.61 13.49
N SER A 104 -2.38 -10.13 12.50
CA SER A 104 -1.01 -10.66 12.64
C SER A 104 -0.18 -10.50 11.38
N LYS A 105 -0.82 -10.60 10.21
CA LYS A 105 -0.18 -10.44 8.92
C LYS A 105 -0.13 -8.96 8.54
N TYR A 106 1.04 -8.53 8.07
CA TYR A 106 1.31 -7.19 7.59
C TYR A 106 2.02 -7.20 6.26
N TYR A 107 1.65 -6.25 5.41
CA TYR A 107 2.32 -5.89 4.18
C TYR A 107 2.96 -4.52 4.30
N ILE A 108 4.10 -4.31 3.65
CA ILE A 108 4.93 -3.11 3.80
C ILE A 108 5.02 -2.38 2.48
N ALA A 109 4.35 -1.23 2.37
CA ALA A 109 4.57 -0.33 1.24
C ALA A 109 5.65 0.68 1.58
N SER A 110 6.65 0.78 0.70
CA SER A 110 7.62 1.87 0.72
C SER A 110 7.65 2.53 -0.67
N PRO A 111 7.42 3.85 -0.75
CA PRO A 111 7.36 4.54 -2.03
C PRO A 111 8.74 4.56 -2.72
N PRO A 112 8.79 4.63 -4.06
CA PRO A 112 10.03 4.86 -4.79
C PRO A 112 10.70 6.19 -4.42
N VAL A 113 12.02 6.25 -4.57
CA VAL A 113 12.81 7.47 -4.41
C VAL A 113 13.04 8.13 -5.77
N PHE A 114 12.95 9.46 -5.81
CA PHE A 114 13.31 10.26 -6.97
C PHE A 114 13.81 11.64 -6.51
N LYS A 115 14.58 12.31 -7.36
CA LYS A 115 15.22 13.58 -7.06
C LYS A 115 14.20 14.67 -6.69
N GLY A 116 14.35 15.27 -5.50
CA GLY A 116 13.66 16.51 -5.12
C GLY A 116 12.44 16.37 -4.20
N GLY A 117 12.11 15.16 -3.71
CA GLY A 117 11.28 14.98 -2.52
C GLY A 117 9.81 15.45 -2.60
N LYS A 118 9.33 15.91 -3.76
CA LYS A 118 7.94 16.32 -3.99
C LYS A 118 7.31 15.49 -5.12
N PRO A 119 6.25 14.70 -4.87
CA PRO A 119 5.55 13.86 -5.87
C PRO A 119 4.91 14.58 -7.07
N ALA A 120 5.20 15.86 -7.29
CA ALA A 120 4.35 16.74 -8.08
C ALA A 120 4.89 17.16 -9.45
N THR A 121 6.17 16.97 -9.77
CA THR A 121 6.59 17.11 -11.18
C THR A 121 6.82 15.72 -11.73
N LYS A 122 5.73 15.08 -12.17
CA LYS A 122 5.74 13.90 -13.05
C LYS A 122 6.38 14.26 -14.39
N LYS A 123 7.65 14.66 -14.36
CA LYS A 123 8.39 14.99 -15.57
C LYS A 123 8.50 13.67 -16.36
N PRO A 124 8.15 13.68 -17.65
CA PRO A 124 8.47 12.56 -18.52
C PRO A 124 9.94 12.17 -18.32
N ASN A 125 10.22 10.87 -18.32
CA ASN A 125 11.58 10.34 -18.15
C ASN A 125 12.24 10.68 -16.80
N THR A 126 11.45 10.76 -15.72
CA THR A 126 12.02 10.73 -14.36
C THR A 126 12.48 9.30 -14.06
N ILE A 127 13.70 9.17 -13.54
CA ILE A 127 14.27 7.91 -13.04
C ILE A 127 13.94 7.78 -11.56
N TYR A 128 13.63 6.56 -11.13
CA TYR A 128 13.24 6.20 -9.78
C TYR A 128 14.08 5.04 -9.27
N ASP A 129 14.43 5.08 -7.99
CA ASP A 129 14.86 3.91 -7.24
C ASP A 129 13.64 3.24 -6.62
N ILE A 130 13.46 1.97 -6.96
CA ILE A 130 12.43 1.12 -6.36
C ILE A 130 13.12 0.28 -5.30
N GLY A 131 12.75 0.48 -4.04
CA GLY A 131 13.34 -0.23 -2.91
C GLY A 131 12.93 -1.69 -2.85
N LEU A 132 13.90 -2.55 -2.55
CA LEU A 132 13.64 -3.92 -2.15
C LEU A 132 13.34 -3.96 -0.65
N VAL A 133 12.16 -4.47 -0.28
CA VAL A 133 11.74 -4.62 1.12
C VAL A 133 11.76 -6.11 1.47
N THR A 134 12.53 -6.49 2.48
CA THR A 134 12.70 -7.89 2.89
C THR A 134 12.46 -8.08 4.39
N PRO A 135 11.43 -8.85 4.78
CA PRO A 135 10.32 -9.28 3.94
C PRO A 135 9.36 -8.12 3.63
N ASP A 136 8.73 -8.13 2.45
CA ASP A 136 7.66 -7.19 2.07
C ASP A 136 6.29 -7.56 2.70
N LYS A 137 6.20 -8.80 3.23
CA LYS A 137 5.08 -9.36 4.00
C LYS A 137 5.61 -10.17 5.19
N PHE A 138 5.07 -9.93 6.38
CA PHE A 138 5.43 -10.68 7.58
C PHE A 138 4.21 -11.04 8.44
N ILE A 139 4.42 -11.96 9.39
CA ILE A 139 3.44 -12.38 10.39
C ILE A 139 4.07 -12.17 11.76
N LEU A 140 3.36 -11.46 12.65
CA LEU A 140 3.70 -11.35 14.06
C LEU A 140 3.27 -12.61 14.82
N LYS A 141 4.15 -13.14 15.68
CA LYS A 141 3.91 -14.33 16.51
C LYS A 141 4.51 -14.18 17.90
N GLY A 142 3.86 -14.76 18.91
CA GLY A 142 4.26 -14.69 20.32
C GLY A 142 3.61 -13.54 21.09
N GLU A 143 3.81 -13.51 22.41
CA GLU A 143 3.14 -12.60 23.36
C GLU A 143 3.46 -11.11 23.13
N LYS A 144 4.74 -10.81 22.87
CA LYS A 144 5.24 -9.47 22.56
C LYS A 144 5.99 -9.53 21.23
N PRO A 145 5.26 -9.67 20.11
CA PRO A 145 5.87 -10.06 18.86
C PRO A 145 6.73 -8.94 18.30
N ALA A 146 7.87 -9.30 17.72
CA ALA A 146 8.77 -8.38 17.05
C ALA A 146 9.17 -8.94 15.68
N GLN A 147 9.34 -8.05 14.70
CA GLN A 147 9.81 -8.41 13.36
C GLN A 147 10.95 -7.50 12.93
N MET A 148 11.92 -8.04 12.20
CA MET A 148 12.96 -7.26 11.52
C MET A 148 12.65 -7.13 10.03
N VAL A 149 12.84 -5.93 9.49
CA VAL A 149 12.61 -5.60 8.08
C VAL A 149 13.80 -4.82 7.55
N TYR A 150 14.26 -5.21 6.37
CA TYR A 150 15.35 -4.57 5.65
C TYR A 150 14.81 -3.87 4.40
N LEU A 151 15.24 -2.64 4.16
CA LEU A 151 14.93 -1.89 2.96
C LEU A 151 16.23 -1.45 2.30
N ASP A 152 16.41 -1.77 1.03
CA ASP A 152 17.58 -1.33 0.27
C ASP A 152 17.16 -0.90 -1.13
N TYR A 153 17.48 0.34 -1.47
CA TYR A 153 17.15 0.98 -2.75
C TYR A 153 18.31 0.94 -3.74
N SER A 154 19.45 0.39 -3.32
CA SER A 154 20.68 0.31 -4.11
C SER A 154 20.93 -1.06 -4.76
N LEU A 155 19.98 -2.00 -4.65
CA LEU A 155 20.11 -3.35 -5.20
C LEU A 155 19.53 -3.50 -6.61
N LEU A 156 18.45 -2.77 -6.91
CA LEU A 156 17.74 -2.85 -8.19
C LEU A 156 18.21 -1.72 -9.12
N LYS A 157 18.25 -1.96 -10.44
CA LYS A 157 18.61 -0.89 -11.38
C LYS A 157 17.56 0.24 -11.31
N PRO A 158 17.98 1.52 -11.34
CA PRO A 158 17.03 2.63 -11.42
C PRO A 158 16.19 2.54 -12.68
N MET A 159 14.90 2.82 -12.58
CA MET A 159 13.93 2.64 -13.67
C MET A 159 13.15 3.90 -13.97
N PHE A 160 12.70 4.02 -15.23
CA PHE A 160 11.62 4.94 -15.56
C PHE A 160 10.27 4.31 -15.21
N ILE A 161 9.28 5.15 -14.91
CA ILE A 161 7.93 4.69 -14.57
C ILE A 161 6.94 5.26 -15.58
N LYS A 162 6.18 4.38 -16.23
CA LYS A 162 4.94 4.73 -16.91
C LYS A 162 3.79 4.62 -15.91
N TYR A 163 3.14 5.74 -15.63
CA TYR A 163 1.96 5.75 -14.79
C TYR A 163 0.72 5.35 -15.59
N ILE A 164 0.05 4.30 -15.14
CA ILE A 164 -1.23 3.82 -15.68
C ILE A 164 -2.32 4.31 -14.74
N LYS A 165 -3.29 5.06 -15.26
CA LYS A 165 -4.38 5.60 -14.46
C LYS A 165 -5.33 4.49 -14.01
N VAL A 166 -5.82 4.65 -12.79
CA VAL A 166 -6.84 3.79 -12.21
C VAL A 166 -8.08 4.62 -11.89
N LYS A 167 -9.23 4.16 -12.39
CA LYS A 167 -10.54 4.69 -12.07
C LYS A 167 -11.19 3.81 -10.99
N LEU A 168 -11.66 4.44 -9.93
CA LEU A 168 -12.48 3.79 -8.91
C LEU A 168 -13.95 3.98 -9.32
N ASP A 169 -14.72 2.91 -9.46
CA ASP A 169 -16.15 3.01 -9.75
C ASP A 169 -16.96 3.46 -8.52
N ALA A 170 -18.28 3.59 -8.67
CA ALA A 170 -19.17 4.07 -7.62
C ALA A 170 -19.15 3.21 -6.34
N SER A 171 -18.81 1.91 -6.44
CA SER A 171 -18.80 0.99 -5.30
C SER A 171 -17.79 1.38 -4.21
N PHE A 172 -16.75 2.15 -4.56
CA PHE A 172 -15.76 2.63 -3.61
C PHE A 172 -16.30 3.73 -2.69
N GLU A 173 -17.29 4.49 -3.15
CA GLU A 173 -18.01 5.46 -2.31
C GLU A 173 -18.94 4.72 -1.36
N ASP A 174 -19.73 3.79 -1.87
CA ASP A 174 -20.70 3.01 -1.09
C ASP A 174 -20.01 2.21 0.03
N LEU A 175 -18.87 1.58 -0.28
CA LEU A 175 -18.12 0.73 0.67
C LEU A 175 -17.07 1.50 1.48
N LYS A 176 -16.91 2.80 1.21
CA LYS A 176 -15.96 3.71 1.87
C LYS A 176 -14.54 3.14 1.90
N VAL A 177 -14.00 2.73 0.76
CA VAL A 177 -12.66 2.14 0.66
C VAL A 177 -11.64 3.22 0.33
N ASP A 178 -10.82 3.61 1.31
CA ASP A 178 -9.85 4.70 1.13
C ASP A 178 -8.47 4.22 0.65
N TYR A 179 -8.07 2.99 1.01
CA TYR A 179 -6.77 2.42 0.64
C TYR A 179 -6.92 1.04 0.00
N ILE A 180 -6.19 0.83 -1.10
CA ILE A 180 -6.21 -0.41 -1.88
C ILE A 180 -4.76 -0.87 -2.00
N PRO A 181 -4.27 -1.69 -1.05
CA PRO A 181 -2.94 -2.22 -1.11
C PRO A 181 -2.86 -3.32 -2.18
N PHE A 182 -1.77 -3.33 -2.93
CA PHE A 182 -1.52 -4.28 -4.01
C PHE A 182 -0.08 -4.76 -3.99
N LYS A 183 0.13 -6.02 -4.37
CA LYS A 183 1.46 -6.58 -4.63
C LYS A 183 1.82 -6.37 -6.09
N VAL A 184 3.09 -6.07 -6.36
CA VAL A 184 3.67 -6.07 -7.70
C VAL A 184 4.77 -7.11 -7.73
N GLU A 185 4.80 -7.93 -8.77
CA GLU A 185 5.84 -8.93 -9.02
C GLU A 185 6.33 -8.78 -10.45
N CYS A 186 7.61 -8.45 -10.63
CA CYS A 186 8.23 -8.28 -11.93
C CYS A 186 9.31 -9.33 -12.11
N ASN A 187 9.10 -10.31 -12.98
CA ASN A 187 10.04 -11.42 -13.17
C ASN A 187 11.33 -11.00 -13.91
N ASP A 188 11.28 -9.91 -14.65
CA ASP A 188 12.36 -9.38 -15.48
C ASP A 188 12.99 -8.10 -14.91
N PHE A 189 12.74 -7.75 -13.64
CA PHE A 189 13.33 -6.57 -13.00
C PHE A 189 14.85 -6.77 -12.79
N PRO A 190 15.73 -6.02 -13.48
CA PRO A 190 17.16 -6.20 -13.39
C PRO A 190 17.75 -5.65 -12.09
N TRP A 191 18.66 -6.42 -11.50
CA TRP A 191 19.48 -6.01 -10.37
C TRP A 191 20.72 -5.26 -10.85
N ILE A 192 21.31 -4.44 -9.99
CA ILE A 192 22.60 -3.81 -10.25
C ILE A 192 23.68 -4.90 -10.24
N ASN A 193 24.47 -4.96 -11.32
CA ASN A 193 25.56 -5.92 -11.41
C ASN A 193 26.64 -5.57 -10.38
N THR A 194 27.08 -6.58 -9.63
CA THR A 194 28.22 -6.51 -8.72
C THR A 194 29.30 -7.50 -9.17
N LYS A 195 30.40 -7.59 -8.42
CA LYS A 195 31.41 -8.62 -8.66
C LYS A 195 30.82 -10.03 -8.56
N ASP A 196 29.92 -10.24 -7.60
CA ASP A 196 29.40 -11.56 -7.23
C ASP A 196 28.01 -11.86 -7.82
N MET A 197 27.34 -10.85 -8.37
CA MET A 197 25.99 -10.97 -8.95
C MET A 197 25.95 -10.32 -10.32
N LYS A 198 25.72 -11.12 -11.36
CA LYS A 198 25.61 -10.65 -12.76
C LYS A 198 24.28 -11.07 -13.34
N ASP A 199 23.61 -10.11 -13.99
CA ASP A 199 22.38 -10.30 -14.75
C ASP A 199 21.23 -10.93 -13.96
N ALA A 200 21.26 -10.78 -12.63
CA ALA A 200 20.18 -11.19 -11.75
C ALA A 200 18.91 -10.37 -12.03
N LYS A 201 17.77 -11.04 -11.95
CA LYS A 201 16.46 -10.48 -12.27
C LYS A 201 15.41 -10.95 -11.27
N GLY A 202 14.33 -10.17 -11.16
CA GLY A 202 13.17 -10.49 -10.34
C GLY A 202 13.07 -9.56 -9.14
N ALA A 203 11.90 -8.99 -8.90
CA ALA A 203 11.62 -8.23 -7.69
C ALA A 203 10.12 -8.26 -7.37
N SER A 204 9.80 -8.13 -6.08
CA SER A 204 8.44 -7.89 -5.60
C SER A 204 8.41 -6.67 -4.68
N GLY A 205 7.23 -6.08 -4.56
CA GLY A 205 6.99 -5.02 -3.60
C GLY A 205 5.51 -4.74 -3.41
N ILE A 206 5.19 -3.91 -2.43
CA ILE A 206 3.81 -3.54 -2.11
C ILE A 206 3.61 -2.06 -2.44
N GLY A 207 2.57 -1.79 -3.22
CA GLY A 207 2.07 -0.44 -3.47
C GLY A 207 0.70 -0.23 -2.84
N VAL A 208 0.21 1.01 -2.92
CA VAL A 208 -1.13 1.37 -2.45
C VAL A 208 -1.75 2.41 -3.37
N LEU A 209 -3.02 2.21 -3.74
CA LEU A 209 -3.86 3.25 -4.30
C LEU A 209 -4.63 3.93 -3.17
N ASN A 210 -4.80 5.25 -3.26
CA ASN A 210 -5.46 6.04 -2.25
C ASN A 210 -6.54 6.91 -2.89
N ARG A 211 -7.77 6.76 -2.42
CA ARG A 211 -8.96 7.45 -2.92
C ARG A 211 -8.90 8.98 -2.76
N ASN A 212 -8.01 9.52 -1.93
CA ASN A 212 -7.89 10.96 -1.71
C ASN A 212 -7.68 11.70 -3.05
N PRO A 213 -8.56 12.65 -3.43
CA PRO A 213 -8.53 13.33 -4.73
C PRO A 213 -7.25 14.12 -5.03
N SER A 214 -6.44 14.43 -4.01
CA SER A 214 -5.12 15.05 -4.20
C SER A 214 -4.04 14.06 -4.69
N ASN A 215 -4.29 12.75 -4.58
CA ASN A 215 -3.41 11.69 -5.05
C ASN A 215 -3.96 11.09 -6.34
N THR A 216 -3.12 11.02 -7.36
CA THR A 216 -3.51 10.32 -8.59
C THR A 216 -3.48 8.81 -8.34
N ASN A 217 -4.64 8.16 -8.38
CA ASN A 217 -4.79 6.70 -8.41
C ASN A 217 -4.08 6.14 -9.65
N GLN A 218 -2.84 5.68 -9.47
CA GLN A 218 -1.99 5.23 -10.56
C GLN A 218 -1.18 4.01 -10.16
N LEU A 219 -1.12 3.04 -11.07
CA LEU A 219 -0.15 1.95 -11.01
C LEU A 219 1.11 2.36 -11.78
N PHE A 220 2.25 1.88 -11.33
CA PHE A 220 3.53 2.12 -11.99
C PHE A 220 3.92 0.89 -12.80
N LEU A 221 4.18 1.11 -14.10
CA LEU A 221 4.78 0.13 -14.99
C LEU A 221 6.23 0.54 -15.26
N PRO A 222 7.22 -0.13 -14.64
CA PRO A 222 8.62 0.16 -14.85
C PRO A 222 9.05 -0.11 -16.30
N TYR A 223 9.96 0.70 -16.81
CA TYR A 223 10.60 0.49 -18.11
C TYR A 223 12.01 1.05 -18.14
N TYR A 224 12.79 0.58 -19.11
CA TYR A 224 14.11 1.11 -19.45
C TYR A 224 14.21 1.33 -20.97
N TYR A 225 15.28 1.99 -21.42
CA TYR A 225 15.59 2.16 -22.84
C TYR A 225 16.60 1.11 -23.29
N GLU A 226 16.29 0.42 -24.38
CA GLU A 226 17.20 -0.48 -25.09
C GLU A 226 17.20 -0.06 -26.56
N ASN A 227 18.35 0.42 -27.06
CA ASN A 227 18.48 0.99 -28.41
C ASN A 227 17.36 2.00 -28.73
N GLU A 228 17.21 3.01 -27.88
CA GLU A 228 16.17 4.07 -27.95
C GLU A 228 14.71 3.58 -27.85
N THR A 229 14.49 2.27 -27.75
CA THR A 229 13.16 1.67 -27.62
C THR A 229 12.80 1.46 -26.15
N LYS A 230 11.58 1.82 -25.77
CA LYS A 230 11.07 1.57 -24.41
C LYS A 230 10.79 0.07 -24.23
N LYS A 231 11.51 -0.55 -23.29
CA LYS A 231 11.28 -1.92 -22.85
C LYS A 231 10.54 -1.91 -21.52
N TYR A 232 9.24 -2.20 -21.57
CA TYR A 232 8.40 -2.34 -20.38
C TYR A 232 8.65 -3.69 -19.70
N LEU A 233 8.80 -3.63 -18.38
CA LEU A 233 8.94 -4.80 -17.54
C LEU A 233 7.64 -5.60 -17.48
N ASN A 234 7.77 -6.91 -17.34
CA ASN A 234 6.67 -7.84 -17.18
C ASN A 234 6.27 -7.95 -15.70
N CYS A 235 5.37 -7.05 -15.28
CA CYS A 235 4.93 -6.94 -13.89
C CYS A 235 3.47 -7.38 -13.73
N GLU A 236 3.24 -8.38 -12.88
CA GLU A 236 1.92 -8.76 -12.40
C GLU A 236 1.54 -7.94 -11.16
N VAL A 237 0.33 -7.40 -11.15
CA VAL A 237 -0.22 -6.66 -10.02
C VAL A 237 -1.41 -7.41 -9.46
N THR A 238 -1.39 -7.68 -8.15
CA THR A 238 -2.43 -8.41 -7.44
C THR A 238 -3.00 -7.56 -6.31
N ILE A 239 -4.33 -7.42 -6.24
CA ILE A 239 -4.97 -6.73 -5.11
C ILE A 239 -4.89 -7.62 -3.86
N LEU A 240 -4.46 -7.05 -2.73
CA LEU A 240 -4.29 -7.75 -1.46
C LEU A 240 -5.62 -7.89 -0.72
N ASN A 241 -6.55 -8.63 -1.33
CA ASN A 241 -7.88 -8.92 -0.76
C ASN A 241 -7.83 -9.74 0.54
N ASP A 242 -6.69 -10.36 0.86
CA ASP A 242 -6.54 -11.18 2.06
C ASP A 242 -6.50 -10.37 3.37
N ILE A 243 -6.33 -9.05 3.30
CA ILE A 243 -6.33 -8.13 4.46
C ILE A 243 -7.43 -7.06 4.40
N LEU A 244 -8.31 -7.13 3.40
CA LEU A 244 -9.40 -6.16 3.22
C LEU A 244 -10.68 -6.66 3.89
N PHE A 245 -10.79 -6.46 5.21
CA PHE A 245 -11.98 -6.88 5.94
C PHE A 245 -13.24 -6.21 5.40
N HIS A 246 -14.28 -6.99 5.12
CA HIS A 246 -15.56 -6.58 4.51
C HIS A 246 -15.55 -6.16 3.05
N ARG A 247 -14.42 -6.29 2.35
CA ARG A 247 -14.33 -5.91 0.95
C ARG A 247 -13.60 -6.95 0.13
N GLU A 248 -13.98 -7.04 -1.13
CA GLU A 248 -13.20 -7.72 -2.14
C GLU A 248 -13.17 -6.84 -3.39
N ILE A 249 -11.97 -6.58 -3.90
CA ILE A 249 -11.70 -5.62 -4.97
C ILE A 249 -11.17 -6.38 -6.19
N PHE A 250 -11.59 -5.92 -7.36
CA PHE A 250 -11.27 -6.52 -8.65
C PHE A 250 -10.84 -5.46 -9.65
N PHE A 251 -9.92 -5.84 -10.53
CA PHE A 251 -9.74 -5.19 -11.82
C PHE A 251 -10.90 -5.56 -12.74
N MET A 252 -11.47 -4.58 -13.43
CA MET A 252 -12.50 -4.76 -14.44
C MET A 252 -11.88 -4.62 -15.82
N ILE A 253 -11.69 -5.75 -16.51
CA ILE A 253 -11.10 -5.81 -17.85
C ILE A 253 -12.13 -6.42 -18.79
N ASN A 254 -12.58 -5.68 -19.81
CA ASN A 254 -13.59 -6.13 -20.78
C ASN A 254 -14.87 -6.70 -20.10
N GLY A 255 -15.29 -6.08 -18.99
CA GLY A 255 -16.45 -6.52 -18.19
C GLY A 255 -16.19 -7.70 -17.26
N VAL A 256 -15.00 -8.31 -17.28
CA VAL A 256 -14.63 -9.46 -16.45
C VAL A 256 -13.86 -9.00 -15.20
N LYS A 257 -14.14 -9.67 -14.07
CA LYS A 257 -13.49 -9.43 -12.77
C LYS A 257 -12.19 -10.22 -12.67
N HIS A 258 -11.08 -9.53 -12.41
CA HIS A 258 -9.77 -10.14 -12.17
C HIS A 258 -9.20 -9.71 -10.82
N LYS A 259 -8.51 -10.62 -10.12
CA LYS A 259 -7.79 -10.30 -8.87
C LYS A 259 -6.37 -9.81 -9.13
N SER A 260 -5.79 -10.26 -10.24
CA SER A 260 -4.50 -9.85 -10.74
C SER A 260 -4.56 -9.48 -12.22
N ILE A 261 -3.65 -8.62 -12.65
CA ILE A 261 -3.46 -8.26 -14.06
C ILE A 261 -1.97 -8.14 -14.36
N ASN A 262 -1.60 -8.47 -15.60
CA ASN A 262 -0.28 -8.15 -16.13
C ASN A 262 -0.28 -6.74 -16.72
N LEU A 263 0.51 -5.82 -16.16
CA LEU A 263 0.50 -4.42 -16.59
C LEU A 263 1.11 -4.20 -17.98
N LYS A 264 2.08 -5.04 -18.38
CA LYS A 264 2.70 -4.95 -19.71
C LYS A 264 1.72 -5.37 -20.79
N GLU A 265 1.03 -6.48 -20.59
CA GLU A 265 -0.01 -6.95 -21.49
C GLU A 265 -1.17 -5.96 -21.54
N TYR A 266 -1.66 -5.52 -20.38
CA TYR A 266 -2.72 -4.50 -20.33
C TYR A 266 -2.31 -3.26 -21.13
N HIS A 267 -1.11 -2.74 -20.90
CA HIS A 267 -0.62 -1.55 -21.61
C HIS A 267 -0.51 -1.77 -23.12
N LYS A 268 -0.09 -2.96 -23.57
CA LYS A 268 0.04 -3.32 -24.98
C LYS A 268 -1.31 -3.32 -25.70
N TYR A 269 -2.35 -3.86 -25.07
CA TYR A 269 -3.67 -4.08 -25.68
C TYR A 269 -4.67 -2.95 -25.45
N ASN A 270 -4.49 -2.11 -24.42
CA ASN A 270 -5.45 -1.07 -24.01
C ASN A 270 -4.75 0.30 -23.94
N GLN A 271 -4.09 0.68 -25.05
CA GLN A 271 -3.24 1.88 -25.09
C GLN A 271 -4.05 3.16 -24.82
N GLY A 272 -3.91 3.69 -23.60
CA GLY A 272 -4.56 4.95 -23.20
C GLY A 272 -5.78 4.77 -22.30
N ASP A 273 -6.25 3.54 -22.12
CA ASP A 273 -7.42 3.26 -21.28
C ASP A 273 -7.06 3.27 -19.79
N GLU A 274 -7.99 3.78 -18.99
CA GLU A 274 -7.90 3.76 -17.53
C GLU A 274 -8.33 2.39 -17.00
N ILE A 275 -7.54 1.81 -16.10
CA ILE A 275 -7.91 0.56 -15.44
C ILE A 275 -9.04 0.86 -14.48
N THR A 276 -10.20 0.21 -14.63
CA THR A 276 -11.29 0.37 -13.67
C THR A 276 -11.17 -0.66 -12.56
N LEU A 277 -11.32 -0.22 -11.31
CA LEU A 277 -11.51 -1.10 -10.16
C LEU A 277 -12.97 -1.14 -9.74
N HIS A 278 -13.39 -2.30 -9.25
CA HIS A 278 -14.70 -2.54 -8.65
C HIS A 278 -14.52 -3.17 -7.27
N ALA A 279 -15.25 -2.67 -6.28
CA ALA A 279 -15.32 -3.23 -4.95
C ALA A 279 -16.68 -3.89 -4.72
N LYS A 280 -16.70 -4.99 -3.97
CA LYS A 280 -17.93 -5.61 -3.47
C LYS A 280 -17.79 -5.87 -1.97
N TYR A 281 -18.92 -5.86 -1.27
CA TYR A 281 -18.95 -6.32 0.11
C TYR A 281 -18.66 -7.83 0.15
N LYS A 282 -17.89 -8.26 1.16
CA LYS A 282 -17.68 -9.67 1.46
C LYS A 282 -17.95 -9.92 2.94
N GLU A 283 -18.86 -10.84 3.22
CA GLU A 283 -19.20 -11.20 4.61
C GLU A 283 -18.10 -12.03 5.28
N GLU A 284 -17.60 -13.05 4.58
CA GLU A 284 -16.61 -13.96 5.12
C GLU A 284 -15.27 -13.24 5.36
N LEU A 285 -14.70 -13.48 6.54
CA LEU A 285 -13.43 -12.92 6.97
C LEU A 285 -12.31 -13.31 5.98
N PRO A 286 -11.53 -12.36 5.44
CA PRO A 286 -10.36 -12.67 4.64
C PRO A 286 -9.35 -13.53 5.39
N CYS A 287 -8.57 -14.36 4.68
CA CYS A 287 -7.65 -15.29 5.35
C CYS A 287 -6.56 -14.60 6.17
N GLY A 288 -6.06 -13.44 5.75
CA GLY A 288 -5.11 -12.63 6.53
C GLY A 288 -5.73 -11.89 7.73
N CYS A 289 -7.04 -12.00 7.90
CA CYS A 289 -7.80 -11.48 9.03
C CYS A 289 -8.27 -12.58 10.00
N LYS A 290 -8.05 -13.87 9.68
CA LYS A 290 -8.36 -15.00 10.56
C LYS A 290 -7.20 -15.21 11.55
N LYS A 291 -7.50 -15.74 12.74
CA LYS A 291 -6.43 -16.26 13.62
C LYS A 291 -5.78 -17.44 12.90
N GLU A 292 -4.46 -17.48 12.84
CA GLU A 292 -3.76 -18.67 12.35
C GLU A 292 -3.78 -19.75 13.43
N ASP A 293 -4.04 -21.00 13.05
CA ASP A 293 -4.18 -22.13 13.97
C ASP A 293 -2.92 -22.39 14.82
N ASN A 294 -1.76 -21.89 14.40
CA ASN A 294 -0.46 -22.02 15.08
C ASN A 294 -0.06 -20.78 15.90
N ILE A 295 -1.00 -19.88 16.20
CA ILE A 295 -0.75 -18.75 17.10
C ILE A 295 -1.32 -19.10 18.49
N ASP A 296 -0.50 -19.79 19.28
CA ASP A 296 -0.80 -20.11 20.67
C ASP A 296 -0.80 -18.84 21.53
N PHE A 297 -1.94 -18.54 22.11
CA PHE A 297 -2.06 -17.71 23.31
C PHE A 297 -2.80 -18.52 24.35
N LYS A 298 -2.24 -18.61 25.55
CA LYS A 298 -3.04 -18.84 26.75
C LYS A 298 -3.91 -17.60 26.91
N GLU A 299 -5.22 -17.74 26.74
CA GLU A 299 -6.16 -16.68 27.07
C GLU A 299 -6.10 -16.46 28.59
N GLU A 300 -5.77 -15.23 29.01
CA GLU A 300 -6.02 -14.74 30.38
C GLU A 300 -7.39 -14.09 30.45
#